data_AF-A0AAW1K1J0-F1
#
_entry.id   AF-A0AAW1K1J0-F1
#
_cell.length_a   1.000
_cell.length_b   1.000
_cell.length_c   1.000
_cell.angle_alpha   90.00
_cell.angle_beta   90.00
_cell.angle_gamma   90.00
#
_symmetry.space_group_name_H-M   'P 1'
#
loop_
_entity.id
_entity.type
_entity.pdbx_description
1 polymer ?
#
loop_
_entity_poly.entity_id
_entity_poly.type
_entity_poly.pdbx_seq_one_letter_code
_entity_poly.pdbx_strand_id
1 'polypeptide(L)'
;MIIEDNTLEKVLGIKQATDAKIEEIKEQLINRQIALWLRIMLTKEVPAELLFGVTQRGQVSDRLRDVLLKLEEDERNLEGFRCRPVDNMKRIQEHSKIYYDKRHKEANIYSIGDYVVIPKVDTTIGVNKKFIPKFRGPFVITAVLPNDRYVVEDPPDFQNSQ
;
A
#
# COMPACT_ATOMS: atom_id res chain seq x y z
N MET A 1 52.93 20.60 -12.38
CA MET A 1 52.19 19.62 -13.20
C MET A 1 51.48 18.63 -12.27
N ILE A 2 50.45 19.04 -11.52
CA ILE A 2 49.55 18.14 -10.76
C ILE A 2 48.26 18.93 -10.43
N ILE A 3 47.25 18.95 -11.31
CA ILE A 3 45.90 19.48 -10.97
C ILE A 3 44.75 18.60 -11.51
N GLU A 4 45.01 17.58 -12.34
CA GLU A 4 43.92 16.87 -13.06
C GLU A 4 43.23 15.74 -12.29
N ASP A 5 43.78 15.23 -11.18
CA ASP A 5 43.25 14.02 -10.53
C ASP A 5 41.93 14.24 -9.75
N ASN A 6 41.65 15.45 -9.27
CA ASN A 6 40.47 15.74 -8.43
C ASN A 6 39.18 15.96 -9.26
N THR A 7 39.30 16.24 -10.56
CA THR A 7 38.13 16.46 -11.42
C THR A 7 37.51 15.13 -11.87
N LEU A 8 38.34 14.12 -12.12
CA LEU A 8 37.91 12.79 -12.53
C LEU A 8 37.13 12.07 -11.43
N GLU A 9 37.59 12.11 -10.18
CA GLU A 9 36.88 11.51 -9.04
C GLU A 9 35.50 12.15 -8.82
N LYS A 10 35.39 13.48 -8.96
CA LYS A 10 34.11 14.20 -8.87
C LYS A 10 33.16 13.82 -10.00
N VAL A 11 33.65 13.74 -11.24
CA VAL A 11 32.84 13.33 -12.39
C VAL A 11 32.37 11.88 -12.25
N LEU A 12 33.22 11.00 -11.72
CA LEU A 12 32.88 9.61 -11.46
C LEU A 12 31.83 9.47 -10.36
N GLY A 13 31.93 10.26 -9.29
CA GLY A 13 30.92 10.35 -8.24
C GLY A 13 29.58 10.91 -8.74
N ILE A 14 29.60 11.92 -9.63
CA ILE A 14 28.38 12.44 -10.27
C ILE A 14 27.72 11.36 -11.14
N LYS A 15 28.51 10.63 -11.94
CA LYS A 15 27.98 9.51 -12.75
C LYS A 15 27.34 8.43 -11.90
N GLN A 16 28.02 8.01 -10.83
CA GLN A 16 27.48 7.02 -9.90
C GLN A 16 26.18 7.50 -9.24
N ALA A 17 26.11 8.78 -8.87
CA ALA A 17 24.89 9.38 -8.32
C ALA A 17 23.75 9.48 -9.35
N THR A 18 24.06 9.78 -10.62
CA THR A 18 23.04 9.80 -11.69
C THR A 18 22.55 8.40 -12.02
N ASP A 19 23.45 7.40 -12.06
CA ASP A 19 23.11 6.02 -12.34
C ASP A 19 22.23 5.43 -11.22
N ALA A 20 22.56 5.74 -9.96
CA ALA A 20 21.73 5.37 -8.81
C ALA A 20 20.32 5.98 -8.88
N LYS A 21 20.21 7.28 -9.25
CA LYS A 21 18.90 7.93 -9.44
C LYS A 21 18.10 7.32 -10.59
N ILE A 22 18.76 6.93 -11.67
CA ILE A 22 18.11 6.27 -12.81
C ILE A 22 17.54 4.91 -12.39
N GLU A 23 18.31 4.12 -11.63
CA GLU A 23 17.82 2.84 -11.11
C GLU A 23 16.66 3.01 -10.13
N GLU A 24 16.71 4.01 -9.25
CA GLU A 24 15.59 4.35 -8.36
C GLU A 24 14.32 4.72 -9.16
N ILE A 25 14.45 5.54 -10.21
CA ILE A 25 13.32 5.91 -11.08
C ILE A 25 12.76 4.68 -11.82
N LYS A 26 13.63 3.77 -12.30
CA LYS A 26 13.18 2.52 -12.93
C LYS A 26 12.40 1.65 -11.94
N GLU A 27 12.88 1.52 -10.72
CA GLU A 27 12.22 0.76 -9.67
C GLU A 27 10.85 1.37 -9.32
N GLN A 28 10.78 2.69 -9.18
CA GLN A 28 9.50 3.40 -8.99
C GLN A 28 8.53 3.19 -10.15
N LEU A 29 9.01 3.24 -11.41
CA LEU A 29 8.20 2.98 -12.60
C LEU A 29 7.66 1.54 -12.62
N ILE A 30 8.51 0.55 -12.32
CA ILE A 30 8.12 -0.85 -12.23
C ILE A 30 7.05 -1.04 -11.15
N ASN A 31 7.27 -0.49 -9.95
CA ASN A 31 6.32 -0.56 -8.85
C ASN A 31 4.98 0.09 -9.20
N ARG A 32 5.00 1.23 -9.88
CA ARG A 32 3.80 1.91 -10.38
C ARG A 32 3.08 1.07 -11.44
N GLN A 33 3.82 0.46 -12.37
CA GLN A 33 3.28 -0.40 -13.42
C GLN A 33 2.59 -1.63 -12.82
N ILE A 34 3.23 -2.30 -11.84
CA ILE A 34 2.68 -3.46 -11.13
C ILE A 34 1.41 -3.07 -10.36
N ALA A 35 1.43 -1.95 -9.63
CA ALA A 35 0.26 -1.46 -8.90
C ALA A 35 -0.92 -1.13 -9.83
N LEU A 36 -0.65 -0.50 -10.98
CA LEU A 36 -1.65 -0.25 -12.01
C LEU A 36 -2.20 -1.55 -12.60
N TRP A 37 -1.34 -2.50 -12.92
CA TRP A 37 -1.73 -3.81 -13.45
C TRP A 37 -2.63 -4.59 -12.49
N LEU A 38 -2.27 -4.66 -11.21
CA LEU A 38 -3.07 -5.33 -10.18
C LEU A 38 -4.45 -4.67 -10.04
N ARG A 39 -4.50 -3.34 -10.08
CA ARG A 39 -5.74 -2.58 -9.99
C ARG A 39 -6.66 -2.82 -11.19
N ILE A 40 -6.11 -2.78 -12.41
CA ILE A 40 -6.88 -3.05 -13.64
C ILE A 40 -7.35 -4.50 -13.67
N MET A 41 -6.53 -5.46 -13.22
CA MET A 41 -6.93 -6.86 -13.14
C MET A 41 -8.11 -7.08 -12.17
N LEU A 42 -8.16 -6.31 -11.07
CA LEU A 42 -9.21 -6.40 -10.06
C LEU A 42 -10.54 -5.82 -10.56
N THR A 43 -10.54 -4.65 -11.20
CA THR A 43 -11.77 -4.00 -11.67
C THR A 43 -12.19 -4.45 -13.08
N LYS A 44 -11.24 -4.97 -13.88
CA LYS A 44 -11.35 -5.23 -15.33
C LYS A 44 -11.69 -4.00 -16.17
N GLU A 45 -11.70 -2.82 -15.56
CA GLU A 45 -12.03 -1.54 -16.17
C GLU A 45 -11.05 -0.46 -15.70
N VAL A 46 -10.83 0.55 -16.55
CA VAL A 46 -9.89 1.63 -16.25
C VAL A 46 -10.52 2.62 -15.27
N PRO A 47 -9.82 3.06 -14.21
CA PRO A 47 -10.38 3.99 -13.24
C PRO A 47 -10.87 5.33 -13.83
N ALA A 48 -10.21 5.81 -14.88
CA ALA A 48 -10.61 7.03 -15.58
C ALA A 48 -11.96 6.83 -16.29
N GLU A 49 -12.16 5.67 -16.92
CA GLU A 49 -13.43 5.31 -17.57
C GLU A 49 -14.56 5.17 -16.54
N LEU A 50 -14.27 4.59 -15.37
CA LEU A 50 -15.26 4.44 -14.30
C LEU A 50 -15.74 5.79 -13.73
N LEU A 51 -14.81 6.75 -13.65
CA LEU A 51 -15.08 8.08 -13.13
C LEU A 51 -15.80 8.96 -14.16
N PHE A 52 -15.27 9.02 -15.38
CA PHE A 52 -15.70 9.96 -16.41
C PHE A 52 -16.66 9.37 -17.44
N GLY A 53 -16.83 8.05 -17.48
CA GLY A 53 -17.67 7.34 -18.46
C GLY A 53 -17.11 7.38 -19.88
N VAL A 54 -15.87 7.82 -20.04
CA VAL A 54 -15.19 7.97 -21.33
C VAL A 54 -13.76 7.49 -21.20
N THR A 55 -13.26 6.89 -22.27
CA THR A 55 -11.86 6.47 -22.37
C THR A 55 -10.98 7.72 -22.50
N GLN A 56 -10.15 8.01 -21.48
CA GLN A 56 -9.22 9.13 -21.53
C GLN A 56 -8.01 8.75 -22.39
N ARG A 57 -8.15 8.91 -23.71
CA ARG A 57 -7.08 8.63 -24.66
C ARG A 57 -6.13 9.85 -24.73
N GLY A 58 -4.83 9.57 -24.82
CA GLY A 58 -3.81 10.60 -25.08
C GLY A 58 -3.89 11.10 -26.52
N GLN A 59 -2.91 11.93 -26.93
CA GLN A 59 -2.83 12.37 -28.33
C GLN A 59 -2.70 11.16 -29.26
N VAL A 60 -3.66 11.03 -30.18
CA VAL A 60 -3.69 9.97 -31.20
C VAL A 60 -2.81 10.42 -32.37
N SER A 61 -1.82 9.60 -32.76
CA SER A 61 -0.92 9.90 -33.88
C SER A 61 -1.47 9.44 -35.24
N ASP A 62 -2.55 8.67 -35.25
CA ASP A 62 -3.08 7.97 -36.43
C ASP A 62 -4.41 8.58 -36.90
N ARG A 63 -4.42 9.05 -38.16
CA ARG A 63 -5.58 9.69 -38.81
C ARG A 63 -6.79 8.77 -38.94
N LEU A 64 -6.58 7.47 -39.12
CA LEU A 64 -7.68 6.51 -39.24
C LEU A 64 -8.43 6.38 -37.91
N ARG A 65 -7.66 6.39 -36.82
CA ARG A 65 -8.21 6.27 -35.47
C ARG A 65 -9.00 7.51 -35.07
N ASP A 66 -8.60 8.70 -35.53
CA ASP A 66 -9.37 9.94 -35.35
C ASP A 66 -10.72 9.92 -36.07
N VAL A 67 -10.79 9.34 -37.27
CA VAL A 67 -12.05 9.24 -38.03
C VAL A 67 -13.00 8.25 -37.35
N LEU A 68 -12.49 7.09 -36.93
CA LEU A 68 -13.29 6.10 -36.21
C LEU A 68 -13.83 6.66 -34.90
N LEU A 69 -13.01 7.40 -34.16
CA LEU A 69 -13.40 8.06 -32.90
C LEU A 69 -14.51 9.08 -33.07
N LYS A 70 -14.54 9.81 -34.18
CA LYS A 70 -15.60 10.81 -34.46
C LYS A 70 -16.93 10.17 -34.85
N LEU A 71 -16.90 8.92 -35.29
CA LEU A 71 -18.09 8.14 -35.68
C LEU A 71 -18.68 7.36 -34.48
N GLU A 72 -17.89 7.15 -33.43
CA GLU A 72 -18.31 6.51 -32.19
C GLU A 72 -19.08 7.54 -31.34
N GLU A 73 -20.40 7.65 -31.55
CA GLU A 73 -21.28 8.35 -30.60
C GLU A 73 -21.35 7.52 -29.31
N ASP A 74 -20.50 7.85 -28.34
CA ASP A 74 -20.51 7.20 -27.03
C ASP A 74 -21.81 7.55 -26.28
N GLU A 75 -22.80 6.66 -26.34
CA GLU A 75 -23.96 6.72 -25.47
C GLU A 75 -23.49 6.45 -24.03
N ARG A 76 -23.35 7.53 -23.24
CA ARG A 76 -22.73 7.50 -21.91
C ARG A 76 -23.61 6.81 -20.87
N ASN A 77 -23.63 5.47 -20.87
CA ASN A 77 -24.26 4.69 -19.81
C ASN A 77 -23.29 4.46 -18.63
N LEU A 78 -23.14 5.49 -17.80
CA LEU A 78 -22.29 5.46 -16.60
C LEU A 78 -22.74 4.43 -15.57
N GLU A 79 -24.04 4.23 -15.42
CA GLU A 79 -24.61 3.42 -14.36
C GLU A 79 -24.35 1.93 -14.62
N GLY A 80 -24.60 1.48 -15.86
CA GLY A 80 -24.26 0.12 -16.29
C GLY A 80 -22.75 -0.15 -16.32
N PHE A 81 -21.92 0.86 -16.56
CA PHE A 81 -20.46 0.74 -16.44
C PHE A 81 -20.05 0.53 -14.98
N ARG A 82 -20.60 1.30 -14.04
CA ARG A 82 -20.26 1.21 -12.60
C ARG A 82 -20.71 -0.07 -11.92
N CYS A 83 -21.81 -0.69 -12.35
CA CYS A 83 -22.27 -1.95 -11.78
C CYS A 83 -21.26 -3.10 -12.02
N ARG A 84 -20.61 -3.13 -13.19
CA ARG A 84 -19.73 -4.23 -13.59
C ARG A 84 -18.51 -4.43 -12.68
N PRO A 85 -17.71 -3.39 -12.35
CA PRO A 85 -16.61 -3.54 -11.40
C PRO A 85 -17.08 -3.86 -10.00
N VAL A 86 -18.21 -3.32 -9.56
CA VAL A 86 -18.74 -3.57 -8.21
C VAL A 86 -19.01 -5.06 -8.02
N ASP A 87 -19.66 -5.70 -8.99
CA ASP A 87 -19.94 -7.13 -8.93
C ASP A 87 -18.66 -7.98 -9.00
N ASN A 88 -17.71 -7.60 -9.85
CA ASN A 88 -16.43 -8.30 -9.94
C ASN A 88 -15.63 -8.16 -8.63
N MET A 89 -15.60 -6.96 -8.03
CA MET A 89 -14.94 -6.71 -6.75
C MET A 89 -15.56 -7.55 -5.63
N LYS A 90 -16.89 -7.64 -5.55
CA LYS A 90 -17.57 -8.50 -4.57
C LYS A 90 -17.14 -9.97 -4.73
N ARG A 91 -17.14 -10.50 -5.95
CA ARG A 91 -16.72 -11.89 -6.22
C ARG A 91 -15.28 -12.15 -5.79
N ILE A 92 -14.37 -11.23 -6.11
CA ILE A 92 -12.96 -11.35 -5.72
C ILE A 92 -12.81 -11.24 -4.21
N GLN A 93 -13.50 -10.31 -3.56
CA GLN A 93 -13.49 -10.15 -2.11
C GLN A 93 -14.01 -11.41 -1.39
N GLU A 94 -15.10 -12.00 -1.87
CA GLU A 94 -15.64 -13.27 -1.35
C GLU A 94 -14.64 -14.41 -1.50
N HIS A 95 -14.04 -14.57 -2.68
CA HIS A 95 -13.03 -15.59 -2.91
C HIS A 95 -11.79 -15.39 -2.03
N SER A 96 -11.29 -14.16 -1.92
CA SER A 96 -10.17 -13.80 -1.06
C SER A 96 -10.50 -14.05 0.42
N LYS A 97 -11.72 -13.75 0.85
CA LYS A 97 -12.20 -14.02 2.21
C LYS A 97 -12.21 -15.53 2.49
N ILE A 98 -12.79 -16.33 1.61
CA ILE A 98 -12.80 -17.81 1.76
C ILE A 98 -11.37 -18.36 1.88
N TYR A 99 -10.44 -17.86 1.05
CA TYR A 99 -9.06 -18.30 1.09
C TYR A 99 -8.33 -17.89 2.38
N TYR A 100 -8.60 -16.67 2.86
CA TYR A 100 -8.08 -16.18 4.13
C TYR A 100 -8.63 -16.99 5.29
N ASP A 101 -9.96 -17.10 5.41
CA ASP A 101 -10.68 -17.81 6.46
C ASP A 101 -10.24 -19.28 6.55
N LYS A 102 -9.94 -19.93 5.41
CA LYS A 102 -9.42 -21.31 5.38
C LYS A 102 -8.11 -21.50 6.16
N ARG A 103 -7.27 -20.46 6.23
CA ARG A 103 -5.96 -20.50 6.90
C ARG A 103 -5.93 -19.67 8.18
N HIS A 104 -6.95 -18.87 8.42
CA HIS A 104 -7.00 -17.93 9.52
C HIS A 104 -7.24 -18.69 10.83
N LYS A 105 -6.47 -18.33 11.85
CA LYS A 105 -6.71 -18.75 13.23
C LYS A 105 -7.45 -17.61 13.92
N GLU A 106 -8.56 -17.93 14.58
CA GLU A 106 -9.34 -16.96 15.35
C GLU A 106 -8.45 -16.22 16.35
N ALA A 107 -8.66 -14.91 16.44
CA ALA A 107 -7.95 -14.06 17.38
C ALA A 107 -8.36 -14.36 18.82
N ASN A 108 -7.47 -14.08 19.77
CA ASN A 108 -7.83 -14.15 21.18
C ASN A 108 -8.78 -12.98 21.52
N ILE A 109 -9.91 -13.32 22.12
CA ILE A 109 -10.90 -12.34 22.58
C ILE A 109 -10.59 -11.98 24.03
N TYR A 110 -10.53 -10.69 24.32
CA TYR A 110 -10.29 -10.16 25.65
C TYR A 110 -11.49 -9.37 26.17
N SER A 111 -11.67 -9.39 27.49
CA SER A 111 -12.73 -8.67 28.19
C SER A 111 -12.18 -7.44 28.92
N ILE A 112 -13.08 -6.52 29.27
CA ILE A 112 -12.74 -5.35 30.08
C ILE A 112 -12.26 -5.83 31.46
N GLY A 113 -11.13 -5.29 31.92
CA GLY A 113 -10.48 -5.69 33.18
C GLY A 113 -9.43 -6.78 33.05
N ASP A 114 -9.26 -7.38 31.86
CA ASP A 114 -8.19 -8.36 31.62
C ASP A 114 -6.81 -7.68 31.62
N TYR A 115 -5.83 -8.37 32.19
CA TYR A 115 -4.44 -7.95 32.16
C TYR A 115 -3.74 -8.52 30.92
N VAL A 116 -3.14 -7.63 30.14
CA VAL A 116 -2.45 -7.97 28.90
C VAL A 116 -1.05 -7.38 28.87
N VAL A 117 -0.14 -8.05 28.18
CA VAL A 117 1.21 -7.55 27.90
C VAL A 117 1.35 -7.27 26.42
N ILE A 118 2.01 -6.16 26.07
CA ILE A 118 2.17 -5.76 24.67
C ILE A 118 3.60 -6.06 24.23
N PRO A 119 3.80 -6.77 23.11
CA PRO A 119 5.14 -6.99 22.58
C PRO A 119 5.81 -5.67 22.23
N LYS A 120 7.09 -5.54 22.59
CA LYS A 120 7.89 -4.37 22.26
C LYS A 120 8.42 -4.53 20.83
N VAL A 121 8.11 -3.58 19.95
CA VAL A 121 8.62 -3.56 18.58
C VAL A 121 9.73 -2.52 18.47
N ASP A 122 10.98 -2.96 18.62
CA ASP A 122 12.15 -2.08 18.49
C ASP A 122 12.70 -2.12 17.06
N THR A 123 12.54 -1.02 16.32
CA THR A 123 13.03 -0.87 14.93
C THR A 123 14.42 -0.20 14.84
N THR A 124 15.04 0.14 15.97
CA THR A 124 16.36 0.80 16.00
C THR A 124 17.46 -0.09 15.40
N ILE A 125 18.18 0.47 14.42
CA ILE A 125 19.29 -0.17 13.71
C ILE A 125 20.58 0.05 14.53
N GLY A 126 21.46 -0.95 14.59
CA GLY A 126 22.79 -0.83 15.22
C GLY A 126 22.84 -1.03 16.74
N VAL A 127 21.70 -1.25 17.40
CA VAL A 127 21.63 -1.56 18.84
C VAL A 127 21.46 -3.07 19.04
N ASN A 128 22.22 -3.64 19.98
CA ASN A 128 22.07 -5.05 20.34
C ASN A 128 20.76 -5.29 21.10
N LYS A 129 19.84 -6.05 20.50
CA LYS A 129 18.49 -6.30 21.04
C LYS A 129 18.44 -7.44 22.06
N LYS A 130 19.55 -8.16 22.31
CA LYS A 130 19.58 -9.35 23.18
C LYS A 130 19.16 -9.06 24.63
N PHE A 131 19.50 -7.88 25.14
CA PHE A 131 19.22 -7.47 26.53
C PHE A 131 17.96 -6.62 26.69
N ILE A 132 17.22 -6.37 25.61
CA ILE A 132 16.00 -5.56 25.68
C ILE A 132 14.80 -6.47 25.99
N PRO A 133 13.93 -6.12 26.95
CA PRO A 133 12.76 -6.92 27.27
C PRO A 133 11.81 -7.03 26.06
N LYS A 134 11.31 -8.24 25.82
CA LYS A 134 10.44 -8.56 24.68
C LYS A 134 9.02 -7.98 24.82
N PHE A 135 8.57 -7.74 26.05
CA PHE A 135 7.22 -7.28 26.35
C PHE A 135 7.29 -6.03 27.23
N ARG A 136 6.31 -5.15 27.06
CA ARG A 136 6.02 -4.05 27.98
C ARG A 136 5.01 -4.53 29.01
N GLY A 137 4.98 -3.82 30.14
CA GLY A 137 4.31 -4.20 31.39
C GLY A 137 2.85 -4.64 31.28
N PRO A 138 2.26 -5.06 32.40
CA PRO A 138 0.85 -5.41 32.41
C PRO A 138 0.02 -4.15 32.21
N PHE A 139 -0.82 -4.15 31.20
CA PHE A 139 -1.86 -3.15 30.96
C PHE A 139 -3.22 -3.77 31.24
N VAL A 140 -4.19 -2.93 31.59
CA VAL A 140 -5.59 -3.36 31.76
C VAL A 140 -6.38 -2.91 30.55
N ILE A 141 -7.27 -3.76 30.06
CA ILE A 141 -8.20 -3.39 28.98
C ILE A 141 -9.35 -2.56 29.56
N THR A 142 -9.46 -1.32 29.08
CA THR A 142 -10.52 -0.38 29.49
C THR A 142 -11.72 -0.42 28.55
N ALA A 143 -11.49 -0.63 27.25
CA ALA A 143 -12.57 -0.70 26.26
C ALA A 143 -12.27 -1.69 25.13
N VAL A 144 -13.32 -2.40 24.69
CA VAL A 144 -13.30 -3.29 23.52
C VAL A 144 -13.88 -2.56 22.31
N LEU A 145 -13.10 -2.48 21.24
CA LEU A 145 -13.46 -1.84 19.97
C LEU A 145 -13.72 -2.92 18.90
N PRO A 146 -14.46 -2.59 17.82
CA PRO A 146 -14.71 -3.55 16.73
C PRO A 146 -13.40 -3.93 16.01
N ASN A 147 -13.36 -5.17 15.50
CA ASN A 147 -12.25 -5.77 14.76
C ASN A 147 -10.98 -6.00 15.61
N ASP A 148 -11.11 -6.70 16.74
CA ASP A 148 -10.00 -7.11 17.64
C ASP A 148 -9.10 -5.96 18.12
N ARG A 149 -9.70 -4.79 18.32
CA ARG A 149 -9.00 -3.60 18.83
C ARG A 149 -9.39 -3.39 20.29
N TYR A 150 -8.41 -3.02 21.10
CA TYR A 150 -8.59 -2.84 22.54
C TYR A 150 -7.90 -1.56 22.97
N VAL A 151 -8.56 -0.80 23.84
CA VAL A 151 -7.96 0.34 24.54
C VAL A 151 -7.37 -0.19 25.84
N VAL A 152 -6.11 0.13 26.07
CA VAL A 152 -5.30 -0.38 27.17
C VAL A 152 -4.75 0.80 27.97
N GLU A 153 -4.82 0.69 29.29
CA GLU A 153 -4.35 1.69 30.23
C GLU A 153 -3.42 1.06 31.27
N ASP A 154 -2.58 1.90 31.90
CA ASP A 154 -1.74 1.45 33.00
C ASP A 154 -2.61 1.07 34.21
N PRO A 155 -2.27 0.00 34.95
CA PRO A 155 -2.95 -0.36 36.18
C PRO A 155 -2.93 0.81 37.19
N PRO A 156 -3.96 0.94 38.05
CA PRO A 156 -4.10 2.06 38.97
C PRO A 156 -2.91 2.27 39.93
N ASP A 157 -2.19 1.19 40.25
CA ASP A 157 -1.03 1.23 41.15
C ASP A 157 0.31 1.40 40.41
N PHE A 158 0.30 1.54 39.08
CA PHE A 158 1.51 1.52 38.25
C PHE A 158 1.59 2.76 37.37
N GLN A 159 1.87 3.92 37.97
CA GLN A 159 2.25 5.10 37.20
C GLN A 159 3.69 4.94 36.69
N ASN A 160 3.85 4.47 35.45
CA ASN A 160 5.10 4.63 34.73
C ASN A 160 5.23 6.11 34.33
N SER A 161 5.73 6.93 35.24
CA SER A 161 6.27 8.25 34.89
C SER A 161 7.33 8.06 33.81
N GLN A 162 7.02 8.51 32.60
CA GLN A 162 7.95 8.59 31.47
C GLN A 162 9.14 9.50 31.80
#